data_AF-Q0FLJ8-F1
#
_entry.id   AF-Q0FLJ8-F1
#
_cell.length_a   1.000
_cell.length_b   1.000
_cell.length_c   1.000
_cell.angle_alpha   90.00
_cell.angle_beta   90.00
_cell.angle_gamma   90.00
#
_symmetry.space_group_name_H-M   'P 1'
#
loop_
_entity.id
_entity.type
_entity.pdbx_description
1 polymer ?
#
loop_
_entity_poly.entity_id
_entity_poly.type
_entity_poly.pdbx_seq_one_letter_code
_entity_poly.pdbx_strand_id
1 'polypeptide(L)'
;MTTAFEAGKTYWTRSICDHDTIFQITVERRTAKTIVTTEGKRLRISLYQGVEQVAPHGRYSMCAIIGADRFLEEEAPRDTWAEANAAQAARQEVQDATATAQAPEASNVIDFAAYRARRVA
;
A
#
# COMPACT_ATOMS: atom_id res chain seq x y z
N MET A 1 -17.95 14.12 5.82
CA MET A 1 -18.25 12.67 5.79
C MET A 1 -17.81 12.08 7.12
N THR A 2 -18.54 11.11 7.65
CA THR A 2 -18.19 10.43 8.89
C THR A 2 -17.56 9.09 8.55
N THR A 3 -16.38 8.80 9.12
CA THR A 3 -15.72 7.49 8.95
C THR A 3 -16.34 6.51 9.95
N ALA A 4 -17.05 5.52 9.43
CA ALA A 4 -17.82 4.56 10.22
C ALA A 4 -17.18 3.17 10.18
N PHE A 5 -17.43 2.37 11.22
CA PHE A 5 -17.00 0.98 11.22
C PHE A 5 -17.76 0.17 10.15
N GLU A 6 -17.09 -0.81 9.58
CA GLU A 6 -17.64 -1.79 8.64
C GLU A 6 -17.48 -3.21 9.21
N ALA A 7 -18.48 -4.06 8.97
CA ALA A 7 -18.44 -5.47 9.35
C ALA A 7 -17.43 -6.24 8.48
N GLY A 8 -16.77 -7.22 9.06
CA GLY A 8 -15.74 -8.04 8.41
C GLY A 8 -14.34 -7.43 8.43
N LYS A 9 -14.18 -6.14 8.80
CA LYS A 9 -12.87 -5.50 8.90
C LYS A 9 -12.26 -5.63 10.29
N THR A 10 -10.94 -5.68 10.34
CA THR A 10 -10.15 -5.63 11.58
C THR A 10 -9.54 -4.25 11.74
N TYR A 11 -9.75 -3.65 12.90
CA TYR A 11 -9.26 -2.32 13.26
C TYR A 11 -8.24 -2.42 14.37
N TRP A 12 -7.32 -1.48 14.42
CA TRP A 12 -6.23 -1.53 15.38
C TRP A 12 -5.88 -0.15 15.94
N THR A 13 -5.32 -0.17 17.14
CA THR A 13 -4.70 1.01 17.74
C THR A 13 -3.50 0.57 18.56
N ARG A 14 -2.58 1.49 18.78
CA ARG A 14 -1.41 1.24 19.62
C ARG A 14 -1.70 1.70 21.04
N SER A 15 -1.18 0.97 22.02
CA SER A 15 -1.27 1.39 23.42
C SER A 15 -0.48 2.69 23.63
N ILE A 16 -1.03 3.59 24.45
CA ILE A 16 -0.35 4.83 24.83
C ILE A 16 0.69 4.59 25.94
N CYS A 17 0.52 3.53 26.74
CA CYS A 17 1.40 3.22 27.87
C CYS A 17 2.63 2.41 27.45
N ASP A 18 2.49 1.61 26.39
CA ASP A 18 3.54 0.75 25.86
C ASP A 18 3.42 0.72 24.34
N HIS A 19 4.39 1.33 23.66
CA HIS A 19 4.32 1.48 22.22
C HIS A 19 4.42 0.13 21.50
N ASP A 20 4.95 -0.93 22.11
CA ASP A 20 5.07 -2.24 21.46
C ASP A 20 3.75 -3.04 21.50
N THR A 21 2.81 -2.63 22.35
CA THR A 21 1.51 -3.28 22.49
C THR A 21 0.49 -2.73 21.48
N ILE A 22 -0.07 -3.63 20.66
CA ILE A 22 -1.14 -3.32 19.68
C ILE A 22 -2.45 -3.96 20.12
N PHE A 23 -3.51 -3.16 20.18
CA PHE A 23 -4.87 -3.65 20.40
C PHE A 23 -5.60 -3.76 19.06
N GLN A 24 -6.26 -4.90 18.86
CA GLN A 24 -6.99 -5.18 17.62
C GLN A 24 -8.42 -5.63 17.95
N ILE A 25 -9.36 -5.26 17.08
CA ILE A 25 -10.73 -5.77 17.12
C ILE A 25 -11.19 -6.12 15.71
N THR A 26 -11.85 -7.27 15.57
CA THR A 26 -12.56 -7.62 14.33
C THR A 26 -14.04 -7.38 14.54
N VAL A 27 -14.65 -6.61 13.64
CA VAL A 27 -16.09 -6.29 13.70
C VAL A 27 -16.87 -7.41 13.04
N GLU A 28 -17.65 -8.17 13.82
CA GLU A 28 -18.53 -9.21 13.30
C GLU A 28 -19.81 -8.59 12.71
N ARG A 29 -20.46 -7.72 13.49
CA ARG A 29 -21.67 -7.00 13.07
C ARG A 29 -21.65 -5.57 13.57
N ARG A 30 -22.19 -4.66 12.75
CA ARG A 30 -22.43 -3.27 13.15
C ARG A 30 -23.91 -2.95 13.24
N THR A 31 -24.23 -2.06 14.19
CA THR A 31 -25.51 -1.35 14.27
C THR A 31 -25.24 0.15 14.27
N ALA A 32 -26.27 0.99 14.27
CA ALA A 32 -26.12 2.44 14.30
C ALA A 32 -25.43 2.99 15.57
N LYS A 33 -25.42 2.25 16.69
CA LYS A 33 -24.88 2.74 17.97
C LYS A 33 -23.87 1.80 18.63
N THR A 34 -23.81 0.55 18.20
CA THR A 34 -22.93 -0.46 18.77
C THR A 34 -22.34 -1.36 17.71
N ILE A 35 -21.11 -1.81 17.93
CA ILE A 35 -20.52 -2.93 17.19
C ILE A 35 -20.50 -4.17 18.09
N VAL A 36 -20.45 -5.33 17.46
CA VAL A 36 -20.16 -6.60 18.14
C VAL A 36 -18.90 -7.18 17.53
N THR A 37 -17.95 -7.52 18.39
CA THR A 37 -16.69 -8.12 17.97
C THR A 37 -16.84 -9.62 17.82
N THR A 38 -15.92 -10.25 17.08
CA THR A 38 -15.84 -11.71 16.95
C THR A 38 -15.63 -12.42 18.29
N GLU A 39 -15.06 -11.73 19.29
CA GLU A 39 -14.97 -12.20 20.69
C GLU A 39 -16.30 -12.13 21.46
N GLY A 40 -17.41 -11.72 20.81
CA GLY A 40 -18.73 -11.58 21.44
C GLY A 40 -18.92 -10.32 22.28
N LYS A 41 -17.95 -9.39 22.33
CA LYS A 41 -18.06 -8.15 23.10
C LYS A 41 -18.94 -7.14 22.35
N ARG A 42 -19.83 -6.47 23.08
CA ARG A 42 -20.67 -5.38 22.56
C ARG A 42 -20.07 -4.04 22.96
N LEU A 43 -19.61 -3.26 21.99
CA LEU A 43 -18.97 -1.97 22.22
C LEU A 43 -19.86 -0.84 21.71
N ARG A 44 -19.99 0.23 22.49
CA ARG A 44 -20.76 1.41 22.11
C ARG A 44 -19.89 2.37 21.31
N ILE A 45 -20.43 2.83 20.19
CA ILE A 45 -19.77 3.77 19.29
C ILE A 45 -19.85 5.18 19.90
N SER A 46 -18.74 5.89 19.89
CA SER A 46 -18.67 7.34 20.12
C SER A 46 -18.07 8.03 18.90
N LEU A 47 -18.46 9.28 18.66
CA LEU A 47 -17.96 10.07 17.55
C LEU A 47 -16.93 11.07 18.07
N TYR A 48 -15.75 11.11 17.45
CA TYR A 48 -14.72 12.09 17.73
C TYR A 48 -14.06 12.55 16.43
N GLN A 49 -14.03 13.86 16.19
CA GLN A 49 -13.50 14.47 14.96
C GLN A 49 -14.07 13.84 13.66
N GLY A 50 -15.34 13.42 13.66
CA GLY A 50 -15.97 12.79 12.50
C GLY A 50 -15.58 11.33 12.26
N VAL A 51 -14.88 10.70 13.21
CA VAL A 51 -14.51 9.28 13.16
C VAL A 51 -15.23 8.53 14.28
N GLU A 52 -15.84 7.39 13.94
CA GLU A 52 -16.40 6.48 14.92
C GLU A 52 -15.28 5.80 15.72
N GLN A 53 -15.47 5.72 17.04
CA GLN A 53 -14.49 5.19 17.97
C GLN A 53 -15.14 4.29 19.01
N VAL A 54 -14.39 3.28 19.45
CA VAL A 54 -14.78 2.34 20.48
C VAL A 54 -13.63 2.10 21.47
N ALA A 55 -14.00 1.76 22.70
CA ALA A 55 -13.04 1.46 23.76
C ALA A 55 -13.19 -0.02 24.18
N PRO A 56 -12.37 -0.94 23.63
CA PRO A 56 -12.54 -2.39 23.80
C PRO A 56 -12.40 -2.87 25.25
N HIS A 57 -11.62 -2.17 26.06
CA HIS A 57 -11.40 -2.51 27.48
C HIS A 57 -12.34 -1.75 28.43
N GLY A 58 -13.24 -0.91 27.91
CA GLY A 58 -14.06 0.01 28.70
C GLY A 58 -13.51 1.43 28.69
N ARG A 59 -14.10 2.32 29.49
CA ARG A 59 -13.76 3.75 29.54
C ARG A 59 -13.12 4.11 30.86
N TYR A 60 -11.81 4.27 30.83
CA TYR A 60 -10.99 4.73 31.96
C TYR A 60 -9.76 5.48 31.41
N SER A 61 -9.01 6.15 32.29
CA SER A 61 -7.81 6.89 31.91
C SER A 61 -6.83 6.00 31.14
N MET A 62 -6.30 6.49 30.03
CA MET A 62 -5.35 5.76 29.15
C MET A 62 -5.91 4.48 28.51
N CYS A 63 -7.23 4.25 28.53
CA CYS A 63 -7.80 3.12 27.82
C CYS A 63 -7.55 3.25 26.30
N ALA A 64 -7.35 2.09 25.65
CA ALA A 64 -7.17 2.05 24.21
C ALA A 64 -8.45 2.54 23.51
N ILE A 65 -8.27 3.41 22.52
CA ILE A 65 -9.34 3.89 21.66
C ILE A 65 -9.04 3.45 20.24
N ILE A 66 -9.93 2.63 19.68
CA ILE A 66 -9.86 2.17 18.30
C ILE A 66 -10.81 3.01 17.48
N GLY A 67 -10.28 3.66 16.45
CA GLY A 67 -11.05 4.44 15.48
C GLY A 67 -11.30 3.66 14.19
N ALA A 68 -12.37 4.02 13.48
CA ALA A 68 -12.70 3.46 12.17
C ALA A 68 -11.74 3.90 11.05
N ASP A 69 -10.84 4.84 11.32
CA ASP A 69 -9.82 5.34 10.39
C ASP A 69 -8.62 4.38 10.20
N ARG A 70 -8.37 3.48 11.16
CA ARG A 70 -7.24 2.54 11.12
C ARG A 70 -7.71 1.10 11.03
N PHE A 71 -7.86 0.62 9.80
CA PHE A 71 -8.12 -0.78 9.52
C PHE A 71 -6.86 -1.47 8.98
N LEU A 72 -6.77 -2.78 9.19
CA LEU A 72 -5.80 -3.63 8.51
C LEU A 72 -6.32 -3.84 7.09
N GLU A 73 -5.63 -3.26 6.11
CA GLU A 73 -5.79 -3.66 4.72
C GLU A 73 -5.27 -5.09 4.61
N GLU A 74 -6.07 -5.96 4.02
CA GLU A 74 -5.60 -7.30 3.67
C GLU A 74 -4.56 -7.09 2.57
N GLU A 75 -3.27 -7.10 2.95
CA GLU A 75 -2.18 -6.92 2.00
C GLU A 75 -2.35 -7.96 0.89
N ALA A 76 -2.53 -7.48 -0.34
CA ALA A 76 -2.42 -8.32 -1.53
C ALA A 76 -1.12 -9.13 -1.42
N PRO A 77 -1.10 -10.40 -1.85
CA PRO A 77 0.05 -11.28 -1.68
C PRO A 77 1.32 -10.54 -2.05
N ARG A 78 2.24 -10.47 -1.08
CA ARG A 78 3.51 -9.75 -1.18
C ARG A 78 4.26 -10.12 -2.46
N ASP A 79 4.09 -11.32 -3.00
CA ASP A 79 4.86 -11.79 -4.15
C ASP A 79 4.54 -11.12 -5.51
N THR A 80 3.52 -10.24 -5.58
CA THR A 80 3.16 -9.57 -6.85
C THR A 80 4.26 -8.65 -7.42
N TRP A 81 5.10 -8.03 -6.59
CA TRP A 81 6.23 -7.23 -7.11
C TRP A 81 7.34 -8.12 -7.71
N ALA A 82 7.56 -9.31 -7.13
CA ALA A 82 8.57 -10.25 -7.60
C ALA A 82 8.14 -10.86 -8.94
N GLU A 83 6.88 -11.27 -9.04
CA GLU A 83 6.28 -11.80 -10.27
C GLU A 83 6.22 -10.73 -11.39
N ALA A 84 5.83 -9.50 -11.06
CA ALA A 84 5.78 -8.40 -12.02
C ALA A 84 7.17 -8.00 -12.55
N ASN A 85 8.19 -7.96 -11.67
CA ASN A 85 9.56 -7.65 -12.07
C ASN A 85 10.18 -8.78 -12.91
N ALA A 86 9.91 -10.05 -12.56
CA ALA A 86 10.36 -11.19 -13.35
C ALA A 86 9.76 -11.19 -14.77
N ALA A 87 8.48 -10.84 -14.91
CA ALA A 87 7.82 -10.72 -16.21
C ALA A 87 8.35 -9.54 -17.05
N GLN A 88 8.73 -8.43 -16.40
CA GLN A 88 9.36 -7.29 -17.08
C GLN A 88 10.78 -7.62 -17.57
N ALA A 89 11.58 -8.34 -16.78
CA ALA A 89 12.91 -8.79 -17.17
C ALA A 89 12.87 -9.71 -18.41
N ALA A 90 11.95 -10.69 -18.44
CA ALA A 90 11.79 -11.57 -19.61
C ALA A 90 11.39 -10.82 -20.88
N ARG A 91 10.62 -9.73 -20.76
CA ARG A 91 10.24 -8.88 -21.91
C ARG A 91 11.40 -8.03 -22.41
N GLN A 92 12.25 -7.54 -21.51
CA GLN A 92 13.46 -6.79 -21.85
C GLN A 92 14.47 -7.66 -22.59
N GLU A 93 14.68 -8.92 -22.16
CA GLU A 93 15.58 -9.86 -22.86
C GLU A 93 15.17 -10.11 -24.32
N VAL A 94 13.86 -10.26 -24.58
CA VAL A 94 13.34 -10.41 -25.95
C VAL A 94 13.53 -9.12 -26.76
N GLN A 95 13.37 -7.95 -26.13
CA GLN A 95 13.59 -6.65 -26.77
C GLN A 95 15.07 -6.40 -27.08
N ASP A 96 15.98 -6.75 -26.18
CA ASP A 96 17.43 -6.62 -26.36
C ASP A 96 17.96 -7.59 -27.42
N ALA A 97 17.41 -8.81 -27.48
CA ALA A 97 17.70 -9.76 -28.56
C ALA A 97 17.19 -9.27 -29.92
N THR A 98 16.01 -8.62 -29.95
CA THR A 98 15.46 -8.03 -31.18
C THR A 98 16.21 -6.77 -31.60
N ALA A 99 16.68 -5.96 -30.64
CA ALA A 99 17.51 -4.78 -30.87
C ALA A 99 18.91 -5.16 -31.38
N THR A 100 19.47 -6.29 -30.94
CA THR A 100 20.75 -6.81 -31.46
C THR A 100 20.62 -7.34 -32.89
N ALA A 101 19.43 -7.80 -33.30
CA ALA A 101 19.16 -8.22 -34.67
C ALA A 101 18.90 -7.03 -35.63
N GLN A 102 18.54 -5.86 -35.10
CA GLN A 102 18.55 -4.60 -35.86
C GLN A 102 19.97 -4.04 -35.87
N ALA A 103 20.77 -4.53 -36.83
CA ALA A 103 22.04 -3.92 -37.18
C ALA A 103 21.89 -2.39 -37.32
N PRO A 104 22.79 -1.56 -36.77
CA PRO A 104 22.74 -0.14 -36.99
C PRO A 104 23.10 0.14 -38.45
N GLU A 105 22.07 0.32 -39.29
CA GLU A 105 22.23 0.91 -40.60
C GLU A 105 22.73 2.35 -40.44
N ALA A 106 23.83 2.65 -41.12
CA ALA A 106 24.47 3.96 -41.25
C ALA A 106 25.00 4.59 -39.95
N SER A 107 26.22 4.20 -39.60
CA SER A 107 27.15 4.98 -38.80
C SER A 107 27.27 6.43 -39.33
N ASN A 108 26.67 7.40 -38.64
CA ASN A 108 26.91 8.84 -38.82
C ASN A 108 28.29 9.24 -38.27
N VAL A 109 29.34 8.51 -38.65
CA VAL A 109 30.72 8.90 -38.34
C VAL A 109 31.21 9.80 -39.46
N ILE A 110 31.36 11.09 -39.16
CA ILE A 110 32.04 12.05 -40.02
C ILE A 110 33.49 11.60 -40.16
N ASP A 111 33.91 11.23 -41.37
CA ASP A 111 35.33 11.05 -41.68
C ASP A 111 36.02 12.43 -41.68
N PHE A 112 36.76 12.71 -40.60
CA PHE A 112 37.49 13.96 -40.43
C PHE A 112 38.63 14.16 -41.46
N ALA A 113 39.15 13.09 -42.06
CA ALA A 113 40.15 13.20 -43.12
C ALA A 113 39.50 13.70 -44.41
N ALA A 114 38.31 13.18 -44.76
CA ALA A 114 37.52 13.66 -45.88
C ALA A 114 36.97 15.10 -45.67
N TYR A 115 36.57 15.45 -44.45
CA TYR A 115 36.09 16.79 -44.10
C TYR A 115 37.18 17.86 -44.22
N ARG A 116 38.41 17.58 -43.76
CA ARG A 116 39.53 18.54 -43.87
C ARG A 116 39.98 18.79 -45.30
N ALA A 117 39.94 17.78 -46.17
CA ALA A 117 40.35 17.92 -47.57
C ALA A 117 39.42 18.84 -48.39
N ARG A 118 38.12 18.92 -48.05
CA ARG A 118 37.15 19.79 -48.75
C ARG A 118 37.19 21.27 -48.34
N ARG A 119 37.80 21.61 -47.21
CA ARG A 119 37.76 22.99 -46.68
C ARG A 119 38.92 23.88 -47.14
N VAL A 120 39.88 23.33 -47.89
CA VAL A 120 41.09 24.03 -48.37
C VAL A 120 41.15 24.11 -49.91
N ALA A 121 40.01 23.90 -50.58
CA ALA A 121 39.87 24.13 -52.03
C ALA A 121 39.15 25.45 -52.30
#